data_AF-A0ABD2NH28-F1
#
_entry.id   AF-A0ABD2NH28-F1
#
_cell.length_a   1.000
_cell.length_b   1.000
_cell.length_c   1.000
_cell.angle_alpha   90.00
_cell.angle_beta   90.00
_cell.angle_gamma   90.00
#
_symmetry.space_group_name_H-M   'P 1'
#
loop_
_entity.id
_entity.type
_entity.pdbx_description
1 polymer ?
#
loop_
_entity_poly.entity_id
_entity_poly.type
_entity_poly.pdbx_seq_one_letter_code
_entity_poly.pdbx_strand_id
1 'polypeptide(L)'
;MALTPAEKKRRYMLKLQLNPENRAEAKKKHLERYHSRKKIAEDITEGNIELLGEIMMNKPPSLPRTETARTRDRRRVRRDRSALYRRNLKLQEELKKQKRKSNEYKKRYRRAEKSSKDLRENKYTTLTRAIRDHYNKLKTLVEKKAFKQIFLGKKISKSKMKTAIVRDTLGIDQLRQKQTAPKNNSLVERIRVNFEFDDVSKARAGKRETDDEI
;
A
#
# COMPACT_ATOMS: atom_id res chain seq x y z
N MET A 1 -19.55 -1.53 -25.95
CA MET A 1 -18.79 -2.50 -26.77
C MET A 1 -17.32 -2.14 -26.78
N ALA A 2 -16.41 -3.11 -26.61
CA ALA A 2 -14.97 -2.85 -26.60
C ALA A 2 -14.45 -2.67 -28.03
N LEU A 3 -13.78 -1.55 -28.32
CA LEU A 3 -13.22 -1.24 -29.64
C LEU A 3 -12.17 -2.28 -30.05
N THR A 4 -12.25 -2.72 -31.30
CA THR A 4 -11.28 -3.64 -31.89
C THR A 4 -9.88 -3.00 -31.98
N PRO A 5 -8.80 -3.80 -32.00
CA PRO A 5 -7.44 -3.28 -32.16
C PRO A 5 -7.25 -2.43 -33.44
N ALA A 6 -7.96 -2.77 -34.51
CA ALA A 6 -7.93 -2.03 -35.77
C ALA A 6 -8.59 -0.64 -35.64
N GLU A 7 -9.74 -0.55 -34.97
CA GLU A 7 -10.43 0.72 -34.74
C GLU A 7 -9.65 1.62 -33.77
N LYS A 8 -8.98 1.04 -32.77
CA LYS A 8 -8.07 1.79 -31.89
C LYS A 8 -6.94 2.44 -32.67
N LYS A 9 -6.32 1.71 -33.62
CA LYS A 9 -5.28 2.26 -34.50
C LYS A 9 -5.83 3.37 -35.41
N ARG A 10 -7.01 3.18 -36.02
CA ARG A 10 -7.65 4.22 -36.85
C ARG A 10 -7.93 5.49 -36.06
N ARG A 11 -8.54 5.39 -34.87
CA ARG A 11 -8.82 6.55 -34.01
C ARG A 11 -7.56 7.25 -33.53
N TYR A 12 -6.49 6.51 -33.26
CA TYR A 12 -5.20 7.08 -32.89
C TYR A 12 -4.56 7.86 -34.06
N MET A 13 -4.61 7.32 -35.28
CA MET A 13 -4.11 8.01 -36.48
C MET A 13 -4.89 9.30 -36.78
N LEU A 14 -6.22 9.27 -36.64
CA LEU A 14 -7.06 10.46 -36.80
C LEU A 14 -6.73 11.53 -35.75
N LYS A 15 -6.51 11.16 -34.49
CA LYS A 15 -6.09 12.10 -33.43
C LYS A 15 -4.71 12.73 -33.70
N LEU A 16 -3.80 12.00 -34.33
CA LEU A 16 -2.48 12.52 -34.73
C LEU A 16 -2.54 13.42 -35.97
N GLN A 17 -3.58 13.29 -36.80
CA GLN A 17 -3.80 14.19 -37.94
C GLN A 17 -4.43 15.52 -37.51
N LEU A 18 -5.32 15.49 -36.51
CA LEU A 18 -5.96 16.68 -35.95
C LEU A 18 -5.01 17.62 -35.19
N ASN A 19 -3.91 17.09 -34.63
CA ASN A 19 -2.97 17.87 -33.82
C ASN A 19 -1.52 17.69 -34.34
N PRO A 20 -0.97 18.64 -35.12
CA PRO A 20 0.33 18.50 -35.76
C PRO A 20 1.51 18.42 -34.77
N GLU A 21 1.41 19.06 -33.61
CA GLU A 21 2.42 19.00 -32.53
C GLU A 21 2.60 17.58 -31.98
N ASN A 22 1.49 16.85 -31.78
CA ASN A 22 1.52 15.47 -31.30
C ASN A 22 2.17 14.52 -32.32
N ARG A 23 2.09 14.84 -33.62
CA ARG A 23 2.74 14.08 -34.69
C ARG A 23 4.26 14.30 -34.69
N ALA A 24 4.71 15.52 -34.42
CA ALA A 24 6.13 15.84 -34.27
C ALA A 24 6.75 15.13 -33.06
N GLU A 25 6.07 15.15 -31.90
CA GLU A 25 6.52 14.41 -30.72
C GLU A 25 6.57 12.89 -30.93
N ALA A 26 5.58 12.33 -31.63
CA ALA A 26 5.55 10.90 -31.94
C ALA A 26 6.72 10.49 -32.83
N LYS A 27 7.07 11.31 -33.84
CA LYS A 27 8.24 11.10 -34.69
C LYS A 27 9.54 11.19 -33.88
N LYS A 28 9.68 12.19 -33.00
CA LYS A 28 10.85 12.35 -32.12
C LYS A 28 11.06 11.13 -31.21
N LYS A 29 10.00 10.67 -30.54
CA LYS A 29 10.04 9.45 -29.70
C LYS A 29 10.38 8.19 -30.51
N HIS A 30 9.97 8.12 -31.78
CA HIS A 30 10.33 7.00 -32.64
C HIS A 30 11.81 7.02 -33.02
N LEU A 31 12.36 8.19 -33.36
CA LEU A 31 13.79 8.39 -33.64
C LEU A 31 14.66 8.09 -32.42
N GLU A 32 14.28 8.57 -31.23
CA GLU A 32 15.00 8.27 -29.98
C GLU A 32 15.03 6.75 -29.69
N ARG A 33 13.94 6.03 -29.95
CA ARG A 33 13.89 4.57 -29.85
C ARG A 33 14.76 3.88 -30.91
N TYR A 34 14.84 4.43 -32.11
CA TYR A 34 15.67 3.89 -33.19
C TYR A 34 17.15 4.02 -32.83
N HIS A 35 17.61 5.20 -32.43
CA HIS A 35 19.01 5.44 -32.05
C HIS A 35 19.42 4.65 -30.79
N SER A 36 18.55 4.56 -29.78
CA SER A 36 18.85 3.73 -28.60
C SER A 36 18.95 2.24 -28.94
N ARG A 37 18.11 1.73 -29.86
CA ARG A 37 18.22 0.34 -30.34
C ARG A 37 19.44 0.11 -31.23
N LYS A 38 19.82 1.08 -32.06
CA LYS A 38 21.03 1.01 -32.90
C LYS A 38 22.28 0.95 -32.03
N LYS A 39 22.37 1.80 -31.00
CA LYS A 39 23.48 1.79 -30.04
C LYS A 39 23.60 0.45 -29.30
N ILE A 40 22.48 -0.11 -28.86
CA ILE A 40 22.45 -1.45 -28.26
C ILE A 40 22.91 -2.53 -29.25
N ALA A 41 22.58 -2.40 -30.54
CA ALA A 41 23.03 -3.35 -31.56
C ALA A 41 24.54 -3.23 -31.84
N GLU A 42 25.08 -2.01 -31.87
CA GLU A 42 26.52 -1.73 -32.00
C GLU A 42 27.31 -2.31 -30.81
N ASP A 43 26.85 -2.06 -29.57
CA ASP A 43 27.46 -2.60 -28.34
C ASP A 43 27.44 -4.15 -28.30
N ILE A 44 26.40 -4.78 -28.87
CA ILE A 44 26.29 -6.25 -28.96
C ILE A 44 27.19 -6.81 -30.06
N THR A 45 27.42 -6.07 -31.15
CA THR A 45 28.31 -6.52 -32.23
C THR A 45 29.78 -6.45 -31.84
N GLU A 46 30.23 -5.38 -31.16
CA GLU A 46 31.64 -5.22 -30.77
C GLU A 46 32.06 -6.27 -29.72
N GLY A 47 31.22 -6.57 -28.74
CA GLY A 47 31.53 -7.59 -27.72
C GLY A 47 31.47 -9.05 -28.19
N ASN A 48 30.98 -9.33 -29.40
CA ASN A 48 30.84 -10.70 -29.93
C ASN A 48 31.81 -11.04 -31.07
N ILE A 49 32.50 -10.06 -31.66
CA ILE A 49 33.44 -10.31 -32.77
C ILE A 49 34.71 -11.02 -32.26
N GLU A 50 35.21 -10.67 -31.07
CA GLU A 50 36.37 -11.33 -30.46
C GLU A 50 36.09 -12.80 -30.12
N LEU A 51 34.90 -13.10 -29.61
CA LEU A 51 34.48 -14.46 -29.28
C LEU A 51 34.21 -15.33 -30.52
N LEU A 52 33.78 -14.72 -31.64
CA LEU A 52 33.54 -15.41 -32.91
C LEU A 52 34.85 -15.76 -33.64
N GLY A 53 35.89 -14.93 -33.53
CA GLY A 53 37.22 -15.20 -34.09
C GLY A 53 37.86 -16.46 -33.51
N GLU A 54 37.70 -16.67 -32.21
CA GLU A 54 38.28 -17.80 -31.47
C GLU A 54 37.55 -19.14 -31.74
N ILE A 55 36.25 -19.10 -32.04
CA ILE A 55 35.44 -20.28 -32.38
C ILE A 55 35.68 -20.73 -33.83
N MET A 56 36.01 -19.82 -34.75
CA MET A 56 36.24 -20.16 -36.16
C MET A 56 37.58 -20.85 -36.43
N MET A 57 38.59 -20.64 -35.58
CA MET A 57 39.93 -21.24 -35.72
C MET A 57 40.04 -22.67 -35.16
N ASN A 58 39.04 -23.14 -34.41
CA ASN A 58 39.04 -24.45 -33.73
C ASN A 58 38.02 -25.45 -34.31
N LYS A 59 37.84 -25.47 -35.63
CA LYS A 59 36.90 -26.39 -36.30
C LYS A 59 37.64 -27.63 -36.84
N PRO A 60 37.41 -28.85 -36.32
CA PRO A 60 38.07 -30.04 -36.83
C PRO A 60 37.58 -30.37 -38.25
N PRO A 61 38.43 -30.98 -39.11
CA PRO A 61 38.08 -31.28 -40.49
C PRO A 61 36.88 -32.24 -40.56
N SER A 62 35.91 -31.91 -41.41
CA SER A 62 34.64 -32.64 -41.51
C SER A 62 34.80 -33.97 -42.27
N LEU A 63 34.48 -35.07 -41.61
CA LEU A 63 34.32 -36.42 -42.20
C LEU A 63 33.04 -36.56 -43.07
N PRO A 64 32.97 -37.55 -43.98
CA PRO A 64 31.92 -37.62 -45.01
C PRO A 64 30.54 -37.98 -44.44
N ARG A 65 29.51 -37.46 -45.12
CA ARG A 65 28.09 -37.45 -44.71
C ARG A 65 27.45 -38.85 -44.73
N THR A 66 26.86 -39.23 -43.60
CA THR A 66 25.70 -40.12 -43.55
C THR A 66 24.45 -39.28 -43.24
N GLU A 67 23.48 -39.25 -44.16
CA GLU A 67 22.43 -38.21 -44.19
C GLU A 67 21.29 -38.41 -43.17
N THR A 68 21.23 -39.56 -42.49
CA THR A 68 20.12 -39.92 -41.59
C THR A 68 20.34 -39.52 -40.13
N ALA A 69 21.58 -39.43 -39.65
CA ALA A 69 21.88 -39.01 -38.27
C ALA A 69 21.68 -37.49 -38.06
N ARG A 70 22.02 -36.67 -39.07
CA ARG A 70 21.92 -35.19 -39.02
C ARG A 70 20.49 -34.68 -38.83
N THR A 71 19.47 -35.41 -39.27
CA THR A 71 18.07 -34.97 -39.14
C THR A 71 17.49 -35.20 -37.74
N ARG A 72 17.93 -36.24 -37.02
CA ARG A 72 17.58 -36.46 -35.61
C ARG A 72 18.16 -35.37 -34.70
N ASP A 73 19.42 -35.01 -34.90
CA ASP A 73 20.06 -33.95 -34.11
C ASP A 73 19.47 -32.56 -34.39
N ARG A 74 19.15 -32.24 -35.65
CA ARG A 74 18.45 -30.99 -35.99
C ARG A 74 17.07 -30.89 -35.34
N ARG A 75 16.31 -31.99 -35.27
CA ARG A 75 15.00 -32.02 -34.57
C ARG A 75 15.18 -31.86 -33.05
N ARG A 76 16.21 -32.46 -32.46
CA ARG A 76 16.55 -32.30 -31.04
C ARG A 76 16.90 -30.85 -30.71
N VAL A 77 17.81 -30.25 -31.47
CA VAL A 77 18.19 -28.83 -31.34
C VAL A 77 16.97 -27.90 -31.49
N ARG A 78 16.05 -28.18 -32.43
CA ARG A 78 14.82 -27.39 -32.58
C ARG A 78 13.89 -27.51 -31.37
N ARG A 79 13.73 -28.71 -30.80
CA ARG A 79 12.95 -28.92 -29.57
C ARG A 79 13.57 -28.19 -28.39
N ASP A 80 14.89 -28.30 -28.22
CA ASP A 80 15.62 -27.66 -27.12
C ASP A 80 15.52 -26.13 -27.22
N ARG A 81 15.65 -25.57 -28.43
CA ARG A 81 15.45 -24.13 -28.69
C ARG A 81 14.02 -23.68 -28.36
N SER A 82 13.01 -24.49 -28.67
CA SER A 82 11.61 -24.20 -28.33
C SER A 82 11.33 -24.31 -26.82
N ALA A 83 12.02 -25.21 -26.12
CA ALA A 83 11.92 -25.36 -24.67
C ALA A 83 12.57 -24.18 -23.95
N LEU A 84 13.76 -23.76 -24.41
CA LEU A 84 14.46 -22.57 -23.91
C LEU A 84 13.64 -21.30 -24.11
N TYR A 85 13.02 -21.11 -25.29
CA TYR A 85 12.16 -19.95 -25.54
C TYR A 85 10.96 -19.92 -24.59
N ARG A 86 10.27 -21.05 -24.38
CA ARG A 86 9.16 -21.16 -23.43
C ARG A 86 9.60 -20.87 -22.00
N ARG A 87 10.77 -21.35 -21.58
CA ARG A 87 11.33 -21.07 -20.25
C ARG A 87 11.68 -19.59 -20.09
N ASN A 88 12.29 -18.96 -21.08
CA ASN A 88 12.56 -17.53 -21.08
C ASN A 88 11.29 -16.69 -20.99
N LEU A 89 10.23 -17.08 -21.68
CA LEU A 89 8.95 -16.39 -21.63
C LEU A 89 8.33 -16.46 -20.22
N LYS A 90 8.35 -17.65 -19.59
CA LYS A 90 7.90 -17.83 -18.20
C LYS A 90 8.73 -16.99 -17.21
N LEU A 91 10.06 -16.99 -17.35
CA LEU A 91 10.93 -16.17 -16.51
C LEU A 91 10.64 -14.68 -16.66
N GLN A 92 10.41 -14.19 -17.88
CA GLN A 92 10.02 -12.79 -18.12
C GLN A 92 8.69 -12.44 -17.45
N GLU A 93 7.71 -13.35 -17.49
CA GLU A 93 6.43 -13.16 -16.80
C GLU A 93 6.58 -13.13 -15.28
N GLU A 94 7.39 -14.03 -14.71
CA GLU A 94 7.70 -14.05 -13.28
C GLU A 94 8.42 -12.78 -12.83
N LEU A 95 9.40 -12.32 -13.61
CA LEU A 95 10.10 -11.05 -13.36
C LEU A 95 9.14 -9.87 -13.37
N LYS A 96 8.18 -9.85 -14.32
CA LYS A 96 7.14 -8.82 -14.40
C LYS A 96 6.18 -8.89 -13.20
N LYS A 97 5.79 -10.10 -12.76
CA LYS A 97 4.97 -10.32 -11.56
C LYS A 97 5.70 -9.84 -10.29
N GLN A 98 6.97 -10.18 -10.14
CA GLN A 98 7.79 -9.73 -9.01
C GLN A 98 7.96 -8.20 -8.99
N LYS A 99 8.24 -7.57 -10.14
CA LYS A 99 8.30 -6.10 -10.24
C LYS A 99 6.98 -5.42 -9.85
N ARG A 100 5.83 -5.99 -10.23
CA ARG A 100 4.51 -5.49 -9.80
C ARG A 100 4.35 -5.59 -8.29
N LYS A 101 4.64 -6.75 -7.69
CA LYS A 101 4.58 -6.94 -6.22
C LYS A 101 5.49 -5.97 -5.48
N SER A 102 6.74 -5.81 -5.93
CA SER A 102 7.69 -4.86 -5.37
C SER A 102 7.15 -3.41 -5.41
N ASN A 103 6.58 -3.00 -6.54
CA ASN A 103 5.97 -1.67 -6.67
C ASN A 103 4.75 -1.48 -5.76
N GLU A 104 3.92 -2.52 -5.57
CA GLU A 104 2.81 -2.47 -4.62
C GLU A 104 3.30 -2.32 -3.18
N TYR A 105 4.30 -3.11 -2.76
CA TYR A 105 4.90 -2.97 -1.43
C TYR A 105 5.51 -1.59 -1.23
N LYS A 106 6.23 -1.05 -2.22
CA LYS A 106 6.78 0.31 -2.18
C LYS A 106 5.69 1.38 -2.03
N LYS A 107 4.55 1.21 -2.72
CA LYS A 107 3.40 2.11 -2.57
C LYS A 107 2.77 2.00 -1.19
N ARG A 108 2.58 0.78 -0.67
CA ARG A 108 2.03 0.54 0.68
C ARG A 108 2.93 1.15 1.76
N TYR A 109 4.23 0.94 1.67
CA TYR A 109 5.22 1.51 2.58
C TYR A 109 5.14 3.04 2.61
N ARG A 110 5.14 3.69 1.43
CA ARG A 110 5.02 5.17 1.34
C ARG A 110 3.72 5.70 1.95
N ARG A 111 2.59 5.00 1.76
CA ARG A 111 1.32 5.37 2.38
C ARG A 111 1.38 5.26 3.91
N ALA A 112 1.94 4.16 4.43
CA ALA A 112 2.11 3.95 5.86
C ALA A 112 3.05 5.01 6.47
N GLU A 113 4.16 5.32 5.81
CA GLU A 113 5.11 6.34 6.24
C GLU A 113 4.47 7.75 6.27
N LYS A 114 3.68 8.10 5.25
CA LYS A 114 2.95 9.36 5.23
C LYS A 114 1.93 9.43 6.37
N SER A 115 1.13 8.38 6.56
CA SER A 115 0.13 8.33 7.63
C SER A 115 0.76 8.47 9.02
N SER A 116 1.94 7.90 9.25
CA SER A 116 2.61 7.96 10.55
C SER A 116 3.23 9.33 10.83
N LYS A 117 3.74 10.02 9.80
CA LYS A 117 4.19 11.42 9.89
C LYS A 117 3.00 12.36 10.15
N ASP A 118 1.93 12.23 9.37
CA ASP A 118 0.71 13.03 9.53
C ASP A 118 0.11 12.85 10.94
N LEU A 119 0.10 11.63 11.49
CA LEU A 119 -0.34 11.35 12.87
C LEU A 119 0.53 12.03 13.93
N ARG A 120 1.85 12.09 13.75
CA ARG A 120 2.75 12.76 14.70
C ARG A 120 2.58 14.28 14.63
N GLU A 121 2.56 14.85 13.42
CA GLU A 121 2.37 16.28 13.21
C GLU A 121 0.98 16.75 13.69
N ASN A 122 -0.07 15.97 13.43
CA ASN A 122 -1.42 16.27 13.90
C ASN A 122 -1.53 16.23 15.43
N LYS A 123 -0.86 15.30 16.13
CA LYS A 123 -0.89 15.24 17.60
C LYS A 123 -0.33 16.51 18.24
N TYR A 124 0.85 16.95 17.79
CA TYR A 124 1.49 18.15 18.37
C TYR A 124 0.77 19.43 17.96
N THR A 125 0.26 19.52 16.72
CA THR A 125 -0.50 20.69 16.27
C THR A 125 -1.85 20.80 16.98
N THR A 126 -2.57 19.70 17.18
CA THR A 126 -3.81 19.67 17.98
C THR A 126 -3.56 20.08 19.43
N LEU A 127 -2.52 19.53 20.06
CA LEU A 127 -2.15 19.92 21.42
C LEU A 127 -1.78 21.41 21.50
N THR A 128 -0.99 21.90 20.54
CA THR A 128 -0.59 23.32 20.49
C THR A 128 -1.79 24.24 20.29
N ARG A 129 -2.76 23.85 19.46
CA ARG A 129 -4.03 24.58 19.28
C ARG A 129 -4.84 24.60 20.56
N ALA A 130 -5.03 23.45 21.22
CA ALA A 130 -5.76 23.35 22.49
C ALA A 130 -5.13 24.22 23.60
N ILE A 131 -3.80 24.22 23.72
CA ILE A 131 -3.05 25.08 24.65
C ILE A 131 -3.29 26.56 24.33
N ARG A 132 -3.24 26.94 23.06
CA ARG A 132 -3.47 28.32 22.61
C ARG A 132 -4.91 28.77 22.88
N ASP A 133 -5.89 27.93 22.57
CA ASP A 133 -7.30 28.23 22.78
C ASP A 133 -7.61 28.39 24.26
N HIS A 134 -7.03 27.53 25.11
CA HIS A 134 -7.15 27.67 26.56
C HIS A 134 -6.52 28.98 27.07
N TYR A 135 -5.31 29.33 26.60
CA TYR A 135 -4.69 30.62 26.95
C TYR A 135 -5.54 31.82 26.55
N ASN A 136 -6.21 31.76 25.39
CA ASN A 136 -7.10 32.81 24.91
C ASN A 136 -8.40 32.91 25.73
N LYS A 137 -8.90 31.80 26.28
CA LYS A 137 -10.08 31.76 27.17
C LYS A 137 -9.83 32.36 28.56
N LEU A 138 -8.58 32.38 29.04
CA LEU A 138 -8.24 33.01 30.32
C LEU A 138 -8.52 34.51 30.27
N LYS A 139 -9.20 35.04 31.29
CA LYS A 139 -9.59 36.46 31.32
C LYS A 139 -8.57 37.33 32.05
N THR A 140 -7.94 36.80 33.11
CA THR A 140 -7.06 37.62 33.95
C THR A 140 -5.59 37.53 33.52
N LEU A 141 -4.85 38.63 33.71
CA LEU A 141 -3.40 38.68 33.46
C LEU A 141 -2.62 37.74 34.39
N VAL A 142 -3.10 37.54 35.62
CA VAL A 142 -2.50 36.65 36.61
C VAL A 142 -2.57 35.19 36.13
N GLU A 143 -3.74 34.74 35.67
CA GLU A 143 -3.92 33.40 35.10
C GLU A 143 -3.07 33.19 33.85
N LYS A 144 -3.03 34.16 32.94
CA LYS A 144 -2.18 34.09 31.73
C LYS A 144 -0.70 34.00 32.07
N LYS A 145 -0.25 34.74 33.08
CA LYS A 145 1.15 34.70 33.56
C LYS A 145 1.47 33.35 34.20
N ALA A 146 0.57 32.81 35.03
CA ALA A 146 0.70 31.49 35.62
C ALA A 146 0.74 30.39 34.54
N PHE A 147 -0.15 30.46 33.55
CA PHE A 147 -0.20 29.54 32.41
C PHE A 147 1.12 29.52 31.63
N LYS A 148 1.66 30.71 31.30
CA LYS A 148 2.99 30.81 30.64
C LYS A 148 4.11 30.21 31.49
N GLN A 149 4.09 30.43 32.81
CA GLN A 149 5.10 29.89 33.71
C GLN A 149 5.10 28.35 33.79
N ILE A 150 3.93 27.71 33.62
CA ILE A 150 3.80 26.24 33.58
C ILE A 150 4.61 25.64 32.42
N PHE A 151 4.55 26.25 31.24
CA PHE A 151 5.23 25.76 30.03
C PHE A 151 6.70 26.21 29.93
N LEU A 152 7.09 27.29 30.63
CA LEU A 152 8.47 27.75 30.72
C LEU A 152 9.31 26.97 31.77
N GLY A 153 8.76 25.91 32.38
CA GLY A 153 9.50 25.04 33.30
C GLY A 153 9.86 25.69 34.64
N LYS A 154 9.36 26.90 34.95
CA LYS A 154 9.61 27.54 36.24
C LYS A 154 8.89 26.73 37.33
N LYS A 155 9.62 26.36 38.40
CA LYS A 155 9.07 25.60 39.54
C LYS A 155 8.01 26.47 40.24
N ILE A 156 6.74 26.26 39.91
CA ILE A 156 5.61 26.83 40.65
C ILE A 156 5.51 26.02 41.96
N SER A 157 5.89 26.64 43.08
CA SER A 157 5.75 26.02 44.39
C SER A 157 4.27 25.76 44.68
N LYS A 158 3.96 24.54 45.14
CA LYS A 158 2.60 24.02 45.45
C LYS A 158 1.73 23.74 44.20
N SER A 159 2.09 22.62 43.58
CA SER A 159 1.65 22.00 42.32
C SER A 159 0.15 21.75 42.08
N LYS A 160 -0.80 22.15 42.94
CA LYS A 160 -2.23 21.81 42.73
C LYS A 160 -2.85 22.57 41.55
N MET A 161 -2.58 23.87 41.46
CA MET A 161 -3.06 24.73 40.36
C MET A 161 -2.42 24.35 39.02
N LYS A 162 -1.12 23.99 39.04
CA LYS A 162 -0.43 23.48 37.84
C LYS A 162 -1.07 22.18 37.33
N THR A 163 -1.35 21.21 38.20
CA THR A 163 -2.04 19.98 37.80
C THR A 163 -3.47 20.23 37.31
N ALA A 164 -4.21 21.16 37.93
CA ALA A 164 -5.56 21.51 37.48
C ALA A 164 -5.55 22.09 36.06
N ILE A 165 -4.70 23.10 35.81
CA ILE A 165 -4.56 23.71 34.48
C ILE A 165 -4.11 22.67 33.43
N VAL A 166 -3.20 21.77 33.79
CA VAL A 166 -2.75 20.71 32.87
C VAL A 166 -3.89 19.69 32.61
N ARG A 167 -4.68 19.33 33.62
CA ARG A 167 -5.83 18.43 33.43
C ARG A 167 -6.94 19.05 32.60
N ASP A 168 -7.23 20.33 32.82
CA ASP A 168 -8.22 21.10 32.07
C ASP A 168 -7.80 21.28 30.61
N THR A 169 -6.54 21.67 30.37
CA THR A 169 -6.00 21.83 28.99
C THR A 169 -5.95 20.52 28.22
N LEU A 170 -5.69 19.41 28.89
CA LEU A 170 -5.67 18.08 28.27
C LEU A 170 -7.06 17.41 28.23
N GLY A 171 -8.11 18.06 28.77
CA GLY A 171 -9.46 17.51 28.84
C GLY A 171 -9.57 16.22 29.66
N ILE A 172 -8.61 15.95 30.55
CA ILE A 172 -8.53 14.70 31.33
C ILE A 172 -9.74 14.57 32.26
N ASP A 173 -10.20 15.68 32.82
CA ASP A 173 -11.35 15.70 33.73
C ASP A 173 -12.70 15.60 32.98
N GLN A 174 -12.74 15.90 31.67
CA GLN A 174 -13.93 15.68 30.82
C GLN A 174 -14.06 14.23 30.35
N LEU A 175 -12.94 13.50 30.23
CA LEU A 175 -12.91 12.09 29.83
C LEU A 175 -13.31 11.13 30.96
N ARG A 176 -13.23 11.58 32.22
CA ARG A 176 -13.84 10.86 33.34
C ARG A 176 -15.33 11.13 33.34
N GLN A 177 -16.08 10.39 32.51
CA GLN A 177 -17.46 10.11 32.88
C GLN A 177 -17.42 9.60 34.32
N LYS A 178 -18.10 10.30 35.24
CA LYS A 178 -18.35 9.74 36.58
C LYS A 178 -19.06 8.42 36.32
N GLN A 179 -18.33 7.30 36.38
CA GLN A 179 -18.95 6.01 36.54
C GLN A 179 -19.70 6.12 37.86
N THR A 180 -20.99 6.44 37.79
CA THR A 180 -21.88 6.22 38.91
C THR A 180 -21.76 4.73 39.17
N ALA A 181 -21.06 4.36 40.24
CA ALA A 181 -21.02 2.99 40.68
C ALA A 181 -22.49 2.51 40.70
N PRO A 182 -22.81 1.37 40.05
CA PRO A 182 -24.17 0.86 40.09
C PRO A 182 -24.57 0.83 41.56
N LYS A 183 -25.71 1.47 41.89
CA LYS A 183 -26.25 1.49 43.25
C LYS A 183 -26.12 0.05 43.77
N ASN A 184 -25.43 -0.10 44.90
CA ASN A 184 -25.16 -1.41 45.47
C ASN A 184 -26.50 -2.06 45.82
N ASN A 185 -27.10 -2.79 44.87
CA ASN A 185 -28.12 -3.75 45.20
C ASN A 185 -27.45 -4.68 46.20
N SER A 186 -28.05 -4.75 47.39
CA SER A 186 -27.52 -5.56 48.48
C SER A 186 -27.29 -6.98 47.98
N LEU A 187 -26.29 -7.68 48.53
CA LEU A 187 -26.04 -9.08 48.17
C LEU A 187 -27.34 -9.91 48.28
N VAL A 188 -28.21 -9.55 49.23
CA VAL A 188 -29.54 -10.09 49.45
C VAL A 188 -30.46 -9.93 48.23
N GLU A 189 -30.52 -8.76 47.60
CA GLU A 189 -31.31 -8.56 46.38
C GLU A 189 -30.79 -9.38 45.20
N ARG A 190 -29.46 -9.52 45.06
CA ARG A 190 -28.90 -10.35 43.98
C ARG A 190 -29.21 -11.83 44.17
N ILE A 191 -29.13 -12.31 45.41
CA ILE A 191 -29.50 -13.68 45.76
C ILE A 191 -31.00 -13.89 45.52
N ARG A 192 -31.85 -12.93 45.92
CA ARG A 192 -33.30 -12.99 45.74
C ARG A 192 -33.70 -13.09 44.26
N VAL A 193 -33.12 -12.24 43.40
CA VAL A 193 -33.38 -12.28 41.95
C VAL A 193 -32.95 -13.61 41.34
N ASN A 194 -31.81 -14.18 41.78
CA ASN A 194 -31.38 -15.48 41.27
C ASN A 194 -32.30 -16.62 41.73
N PHE A 195 -32.77 -16.61 42.98
CA PHE A 195 -33.74 -17.60 43.47
C PHE A 195 -35.11 -17.46 42.79
N GLU A 196 -35.56 -16.24 42.48
CA GLU A 196 -36.80 -15.99 41.72
C GLU A 196 -36.67 -16.43 40.24
N PHE A 197 -35.46 -16.48 39.69
CA PHE A 197 -35.18 -17.02 38.35
C PHE A 197 -35.05 -18.55 38.34
N ASP A 198 -34.51 -19.15 39.40
CA ASP A 198 -34.35 -20.61 39.56
C ASP A 198 -35.61 -21.29 40.12
N ASP A 199 -36.69 -20.55 40.39
CA ASP A 199 -37.99 -21.15 40.69
C ASP A 199 -38.59 -21.75 39.41
N VAL A 200 -38.16 -22.98 39.11
CA VAL A 200 -38.49 -23.85 37.95
C VAL A 200 -40.01 -24.11 37.79
N SER A 201 -40.85 -23.54 38.65
CA SER A 201 -42.31 -23.64 38.59
C SER A 201 -42.97 -22.64 37.63
N LYS A 202 -42.23 -21.65 37.07
CA LYS A 202 -42.70 -20.83 35.93
C LYS A 202 -42.27 -21.43 34.60
N ALA A 203 -43.07 -22.37 34.11
CA ALA A 203 -42.98 -22.91 32.76
C ALA A 203 -42.89 -21.78 31.70
N ARG A 204 -41.73 -21.64 31.07
CA ARG A 204 -41.60 -21.06 29.72
C ARG A 204 -41.21 -22.16 28.74
N ALA A 205 -41.99 -23.25 28.77
CA ALA A 205 -41.97 -24.27 27.73
C ALA A 205 -42.77 -23.77 26.52
N GLY A 206 -42.08 -23.61 25.39
CA GLY A 206 -42.61 -23.77 24.04
C GLY A 206 -43.83 -22.95 23.63
N LYS A 207 -43.60 -21.76 23.04
CA LYS A 207 -44.39 -21.37 21.86
C LYS A 207 -43.53 -21.64 20.63
N ARG A 208 -43.80 -22.77 19.98
CA ARG A 208 -43.55 -22.95 18.54
C ARG A 208 -44.52 -21.99 17.85
N GLU A 209 -44.01 -20.99 17.16
CA GLU A 209 -44.80 -20.27 16.17
C GLU A 209 -44.93 -21.21 14.97
N THR A 210 -46.08 -21.88 14.88
CA THR A 210 -46.58 -22.48 13.65
C THR A 210 -47.25 -21.38 12.85
N ASP A 211 -46.82 -21.28 11.59
CA ASP A 211 -47.55 -20.64 10.50
C ASP A 211 -49.01 -21.12 10.48
N ASP A 212 -49.95 -20.19 10.29
CA ASP A 212 -51.09 -20.30 9.35
C ASP A 212 -51.98 -19.04 9.40
N GLU A 213 -52.62 -18.78 8.25
CA GLU A 213 -53.61 -17.73 7.90
C GLU A 213 -53.10 -16.46 7.20
N ILE A 214 -52.88 -16.57 5.87
CA ILE A 214 -53.84 -16.08 4.85
C ILE A 214 -54.06 -17.16 3.81
#